data_AF-A0A2D4FU65-F1
#
_entry.id   AF-A0A2D4FU65-F1
#
_cell.length_a   1.000
_cell.length_b   1.000
_cell.length_c   1.000
_cell.angle_alpha   90.00
_cell.angle_beta   90.00
_cell.angle_gamma   90.00
#
_symmetry.space_group_name_H-M   'P 1'
#
loop_
_entity.id
_entity.type
_entity.pdbx_description
1 polymer ?
#
loop_
_entity_poly.entity_id
_entity_poly.type
_entity_poly.pdbx_seq_one_letter_code
_entity_poly.pdbx_strand_id
1 'polypeptide(L)'
;CMSLGKDIIFRLDVAKADEPNQVELGRKDEASVHKLFLDQTGSHLIIALNSSECLYLNRSTQKIRLLSRWKGHLIESVGWNKIFGTEINTGPILVGTSQGQIYEAEISVTEGSLFSTNPDQYFRLIYTLEEEAGPAPVCCLEIERGVDGKWFIIATTHKRLFQFVGKILEGSEPQAFGTIFSMPEDHLPG
;
A
#
# COMPACT_ATOMS: atom_id res chain seq x y z
N CYS A 1 5.54 -1.95 14.27
CA CYS A 1 6.58 -2.87 13.74
C CYS A 1 7.86 -2.08 13.50
N MET A 2 9.02 -2.69 13.70
CA MET A 2 10.34 -2.09 13.44
C MET A 2 11.23 -3.12 12.77
N SER A 3 12.11 -2.69 11.87
CA SER A 3 13.16 -3.53 11.30
C SER A 3 14.45 -3.33 12.09
N LEU A 4 15.11 -4.43 12.47
CA LEU A 4 16.39 -4.41 13.16
C LEU A 4 17.44 -5.15 12.32
N GLY A 5 18.45 -4.42 11.85
CA GLY A 5 19.43 -4.98 10.93
C GLY A 5 18.80 -5.33 9.58
N LYS A 6 19.39 -6.30 8.89
CA LYS A 6 19.02 -6.62 7.50
C LYS A 6 17.78 -7.52 7.38
N ASP A 7 17.62 -8.45 8.32
CA ASP A 7 16.74 -9.61 8.11
C ASP A 7 15.70 -9.80 9.22
N ILE A 8 15.59 -8.90 10.20
CA ILE A 8 14.70 -9.10 11.35
C ILE A 8 13.62 -8.01 11.39
N ILE A 9 12.37 -8.43 11.50
CA ILE A 9 11.21 -7.59 11.80
C ILE A 9 10.71 -7.92 13.20
N PHE A 10 10.62 -6.90 14.06
CA PHE A 10 9.96 -6.99 15.35
C PHE A 10 8.54 -6.43 15.27
N ARG A 11 7.58 -7.27 15.66
CA ARG A 11 6.19 -6.89 15.90
C ARG A 11 5.94 -6.94 17.41
N LEU A 12 5.93 -5.77 18.01
CA LEU A 12 5.65 -5.59 19.43
C LEU A 12 4.14 -5.45 19.63
N ASP A 13 3.57 -6.31 20.47
CA ASP A 13 2.28 -6.07 21.09
C ASP A 13 2.52 -5.25 22.36
N VAL A 14 2.02 -4.01 22.40
CA VAL A 14 2.24 -3.11 23.54
C VAL A 14 1.56 -3.66 24.80
N ALA A 15 0.48 -4.42 24.67
CA ALA A 15 -0.18 -5.07 25.80
C ALA A 15 0.59 -6.29 26.32
N LYS A 16 1.53 -6.82 25.52
CA LYS A 16 2.38 -7.97 25.83
C LYS A 16 3.83 -7.67 25.45
N ALA A 17 4.36 -6.55 25.97
CA ALA A 17 5.69 -6.06 25.61
C ALA A 17 6.82 -7.08 25.89
N ASP A 18 6.59 -8.00 26.83
CA ASP A 18 7.55 -9.04 27.24
C ASP A 18 7.57 -10.26 26.30
N GLU A 19 6.66 -10.33 25.32
CA GLU A 19 6.58 -11.42 24.32
C GLU A 19 6.72 -10.85 22.89
N PRO A 20 7.88 -10.27 22.52
CA PRO A 20 8.07 -9.70 21.20
C PRO A 20 7.97 -10.78 20.12
N ASN A 21 7.10 -10.56 19.13
CA ASN A 21 7.01 -11.44 17.97
C ASN A 21 8.10 -11.04 16.96
N GLN A 22 9.07 -11.92 16.78
CA GLN A 22 10.18 -11.75 15.84
C GLN A 22 9.91 -12.57 14.57
N VAL A 23 10.04 -11.92 13.43
CA VAL A 23 9.95 -12.57 12.12
C VAL A 23 11.25 -12.35 11.36
N GLU A 24 11.89 -13.45 10.98
CA GLU A 24 13.08 -13.43 10.11
C GLU A 24 12.67 -13.44 8.64
N LEU A 25 13.26 -12.55 7.84
CA LEU A 25 13.04 -12.47 6.41
C LEU A 25 13.60 -13.68 5.65
N GLY A 26 14.58 -14.39 6.25
CA GLY A 26 15.16 -15.62 5.71
C GLY A 26 15.88 -15.43 4.36
N ARG A 27 16.34 -14.20 4.08
CA ARG A 27 16.94 -13.85 2.78
C ARG A 27 18.45 -14.11 2.78
N LYS A 28 18.95 -14.50 1.60
CA LYS A 28 20.39 -14.74 1.36
C LYS A 28 21.05 -13.65 0.52
N ASP A 29 20.27 -12.79 -0.10
CA ASP A 29 20.76 -11.70 -0.94
C ASP A 29 21.08 -10.46 -0.12
N GLU A 30 21.62 -9.41 -0.75
CA GLU A 30 22.00 -8.15 -0.09
C GLU A 30 20.85 -7.17 0.13
N ALA A 31 19.62 -7.56 -0.20
CA ALA A 31 18.45 -6.69 -0.04
C ALA A 31 18.23 -6.34 1.44
N SER A 32 17.90 -5.07 1.70
CA SER A 32 17.56 -4.57 3.03
C SER A 32 16.21 -3.87 3.00
N VAL A 33 15.58 -3.77 4.17
CA VAL A 33 14.32 -3.03 4.32
C VAL A 33 14.53 -1.55 3.95
N HIS A 34 13.75 -1.08 2.99
CA HIS A 34 13.66 0.34 2.60
C HIS A 34 12.57 1.04 3.41
N LYS A 35 11.35 0.49 3.39
CA LYS A 35 10.18 1.03 4.10
C LYS A 35 9.27 -0.08 4.60
N LEU A 36 8.55 0.23 5.68
CA LEU A 36 7.50 -0.62 6.25
C LEU A 36 6.18 0.13 6.21
N PHE A 37 5.14 -0.53 5.73
CA PHE A 37 3.78 0.00 5.71
C PHE A 37 2.87 -0.96 6.48
N LEU A 38 2.39 -0.52 7.63
CA LEU A 38 1.45 -1.27 8.46
C LEU A 38 0.07 -0.63 8.33
N ASP A 39 -0.96 -1.44 8.12
CA ASP A 39 -2.33 -0.93 8.12
C ASP A 39 -2.82 -0.55 9.52
N GLN A 40 -3.92 0.17 9.60
CA GLN A 40 -4.48 0.64 10.87
C GLN A 40 -4.85 -0.48 11.85
N THR A 41 -5.24 -1.68 11.36
CA THR A 41 -5.57 -2.82 12.23
C THR A 41 -4.34 -3.55 12.76
N GLY A 42 -3.17 -3.31 12.17
CA GLY A 42 -1.96 -4.08 12.38
C GLY A 42 -1.99 -5.49 11.78
N SER A 43 -2.97 -5.80 10.93
CA SER A 43 -3.11 -7.10 10.28
C SER A 43 -2.20 -7.26 9.07
N HIS A 44 -2.05 -6.21 8.26
CA HIS A 44 -1.34 -6.21 7.00
C HIS A 44 -0.04 -5.40 7.11
N LEU A 45 1.10 -6.09 6.92
CA LEU A 45 2.41 -5.44 6.81
C LEU A 45 2.96 -5.65 5.41
N ILE A 46 3.27 -4.55 4.73
CA ILE A 46 4.05 -4.52 3.48
C ILE A 46 5.47 -4.08 3.84
N ILE A 47 6.45 -4.81 3.33
CA ILE A 47 7.88 -4.60 3.54
C ILE A 47 8.49 -4.31 2.17
N ALA A 48 8.76 -3.04 1.89
CA ALA A 48 9.45 -2.65 0.68
C ALA A 48 10.96 -2.78 0.88
N LEU A 49 11.64 -3.40 -0.07
CA LEU A 49 13.09 -3.59 -0.06
C LEU A 49 13.77 -2.60 -1.03
N ASN A 50 15.04 -2.28 -0.77
CA ASN A 50 15.85 -1.46 -1.66
C ASN A 50 16.06 -2.08 -3.06
N SER A 51 15.85 -3.40 -3.18
CA SER A 51 15.87 -4.15 -4.44
C SER A 51 14.62 -3.95 -5.31
N SER A 52 13.67 -3.10 -4.91
CA SER A 52 12.36 -2.92 -5.56
C SER A 52 11.50 -4.20 -5.57
N GLU A 53 11.73 -5.08 -4.59
CA GLU A 53 10.83 -6.17 -4.25
C GLU A 53 10.00 -5.78 -3.02
N CYS A 54 8.77 -6.28 -2.94
CA CYS A 54 7.92 -6.10 -1.77
C CYS A 54 7.53 -7.45 -1.18
N LEU A 55 7.63 -7.56 0.14
CA LEU A 55 7.16 -8.70 0.90
C LEU A 55 5.88 -8.33 1.65
N TYR A 56 5.04 -9.32 1.87
CA TYR A 56 3.81 -9.21 2.63
C TYR A 56 3.82 -10.19 3.81
N LEU A 57 3.39 -9.69 4.97
CA LEU A 57 3.25 -10.45 6.20
C LEU A 57 1.89 -10.12 6.83
N ASN A 58 1.03 -11.14 6.95
CA ASN A 58 -0.21 -11.01 7.69
C ASN A 58 -0.01 -11.40 9.17
N ARG A 59 -0.76 -10.76 10.08
CA ARG A 59 -0.73 -11.04 11.52
C ARG A 59 -1.13 -12.47 11.87
N SER A 60 -2.11 -13.06 11.19
CA SER A 60 -2.60 -14.40 11.53
C SER A 60 -1.66 -15.49 11.04
N THR A 61 -1.13 -15.37 9.82
CA THR A 61 -0.36 -16.45 9.19
C THR A 61 1.11 -16.44 9.56
N GLN A 62 1.66 -15.27 9.92
CA GLN A 62 3.09 -15.06 10.20
C GLN A 62 4.03 -15.58 9.09
N LYS A 63 3.50 -15.83 7.89
CA LYS A 63 4.24 -16.33 6.74
C LYS A 63 4.56 -15.18 5.80
N ILE A 64 5.85 -14.96 5.56
CA ILE A 64 6.32 -13.99 4.57
C ILE A 64 5.99 -14.49 3.16
N ARG A 65 5.45 -13.60 2.34
CA ARG A 65 5.10 -13.86 0.94
C ARG A 65 5.64 -12.76 0.05
N LEU A 66 6.12 -13.10 -1.13
CA LEU A 66 6.53 -12.14 -2.14
C LEU A 66 5.31 -11.57 -2.86
N LEU A 67 5.26 -10.24 -3.05
CA LEU A 67 4.27 -9.56 -3.89
C LEU A 67 4.81 -9.49 -5.32
N SER A 68 4.57 -10.55 -6.09
CA SER A 68 5.19 -10.78 -7.40
C SER A 68 4.88 -9.68 -8.44
N ARG A 69 3.65 -9.15 -8.44
CA ARG A 69 3.18 -8.11 -9.36
C ARG A 69 3.78 -6.73 -9.06
N TRP A 70 4.34 -6.53 -7.87
CA TRP A 70 4.90 -5.25 -7.42
C TRP A 70 6.39 -5.13 -7.76
N LYS A 71 7.01 -6.21 -8.23
CA LYS A 71 8.45 -6.27 -8.53
C LYS A 71 8.84 -5.22 -9.57
N GLY A 72 9.95 -4.53 -9.30
CA GLY A 72 10.49 -3.48 -10.17
C GLY A 72 9.98 -2.08 -9.83
N HIS A 73 9.08 -1.96 -8.87
CA HIS A 73 8.60 -0.68 -8.36
C HIS A 73 9.13 -0.44 -6.94
N LEU A 74 9.98 0.56 -6.77
CA LEU A 74 10.39 1.01 -5.44
C LEU A 74 9.22 1.78 -4.80
N ILE A 75 8.60 1.17 -3.78
CA ILE A 75 7.40 1.69 -3.13
C ILE A 75 7.76 2.72 -2.07
N GLU A 76 7.11 3.88 -2.15
CA GLU A 76 7.40 5.05 -1.32
C GLU A 76 6.26 5.37 -0.34
N SER A 77 5.02 5.04 -0.70
CA SER A 77 3.83 5.26 0.13
C SER A 77 2.74 4.22 -0.14
N VAL A 78 1.89 4.00 0.86
CA VAL A 78 0.69 3.17 0.75
C VAL A 78 -0.47 3.93 1.41
N GLY A 79 -1.51 4.20 0.63
CA GLY A 79 -2.78 4.74 1.11
C GLY A 79 -3.73 3.60 1.43
N TRP A 80 -3.93 3.33 2.72
CA TRP A 80 -4.83 2.27 3.18
C TRP A 80 -6.29 2.69 3.09
N ASN A 81 -7.15 1.77 2.63
CA ASN A 81 -8.59 1.96 2.68
C ASN A 81 -9.16 1.52 4.02
N LYS A 82 -9.53 2.51 4.83
CA LYS A 82 -9.99 2.33 6.22
C LYS A 82 -11.42 1.76 6.32
N ILE A 83 -12.13 1.62 5.18
CA ILE A 83 -13.56 1.27 5.14
C ILE A 83 -13.77 -0.18 4.74
N PHE A 84 -13.06 -0.66 3.71
CA PHE A 84 -13.23 -2.01 3.18
C PHE A 84 -12.15 -2.99 3.62
N GLY A 85 -11.08 -2.52 4.26
CA GLY A 85 -10.05 -3.37 4.84
C GLY A 85 -10.60 -4.24 5.97
N THR A 86 -10.21 -5.51 5.98
CA THR A 86 -10.50 -6.51 7.01
C THR A 86 -9.18 -7.12 7.50
N GLU A 87 -9.19 -8.09 8.40
CA GLU A 87 -7.93 -8.75 8.82
C GLU A 87 -7.33 -9.68 7.76
N ILE A 88 -8.14 -10.10 6.79
CA ILE A 88 -7.77 -11.08 5.75
C ILE A 88 -7.68 -10.48 4.35
N ASN A 89 -8.11 -9.24 4.15
CA ASN A 89 -8.08 -8.57 2.86
C ASN A 89 -7.94 -7.06 3.09
N THR A 90 -7.01 -6.42 2.37
CA THR A 90 -6.76 -4.98 2.47
C THR A 90 -7.90 -4.11 1.91
N GLY A 91 -8.81 -4.70 1.14
CA GLY A 91 -9.62 -3.99 0.17
C GLY A 91 -8.73 -3.31 -0.90
N PRO A 92 -9.34 -2.47 -1.76
CA PRO A 92 -8.61 -1.62 -2.68
C PRO A 92 -7.74 -0.65 -1.90
N ILE A 93 -6.44 -0.62 -2.16
CA ILE A 93 -5.47 0.32 -1.59
C ILE A 93 -4.77 1.10 -2.71
N LEU A 94 -4.19 2.25 -2.36
CA LEU A 94 -3.32 3.00 -3.26
C LEU A 94 -1.85 2.79 -2.91
N VAL A 95 -1.00 2.74 -3.93
CA VAL A 95 0.43 2.47 -3.78
C VAL A 95 1.22 3.46 -4.62
N GLY A 96 2.07 4.24 -3.97
CA GLY A 96 2.89 5.27 -4.60
C GLY A 96 4.33 4.81 -4.78
N THR A 97 4.94 5.13 -5.92
CA THR A 97 6.32 4.74 -6.24
C THR A 97 7.30 5.92 -6.25
N SER A 98 8.60 5.61 -6.28
CA SER A 98 9.68 6.60 -6.46
C SER A 98 9.65 7.35 -7.79
N GLN A 99 8.86 6.88 -8.76
CA GLN A 99 8.75 7.46 -10.11
C GLN A 99 7.43 8.23 -10.31
N GLY A 100 6.76 8.66 -9.24
CA GLY A 100 5.53 9.44 -9.31
C GLY A 100 4.28 8.65 -9.69
N GLN A 101 4.39 7.33 -9.83
CA GLN A 101 3.28 6.49 -10.23
C GLN A 101 2.41 6.13 -9.03
N ILE A 102 1.09 6.14 -9.22
CA ILE A 102 0.08 5.70 -8.27
C ILE A 102 -0.64 4.48 -8.86
N TYR A 103 -0.57 3.39 -8.13
CA TYR A 103 -1.23 2.12 -8.44
C TYR A 103 -2.41 1.88 -7.52
N GLU A 104 -3.45 1.24 -8.04
CA GLU A 104 -4.45 0.55 -7.24
C GLU A 104 -4.04 -0.91 -7.06
N ALA A 105 -4.19 -1.44 -5.86
CA ALA A 105 -3.85 -2.82 -5.54
C ALA A 105 -4.83 -3.43 -4.53
N GLU A 106 -4.82 -4.76 -4.44
CA GLU A 106 -5.50 -5.49 -3.36
C GLU A 106 -4.68 -6.70 -2.97
N ILE A 107 -4.55 -6.92 -1.67
CA ILE A 107 -3.82 -8.05 -1.09
C ILE A 107 -4.80 -8.83 -0.22
N SER A 108 -4.88 -10.14 -0.44
CA SER A 108 -5.72 -11.05 0.33
C SER A 108 -4.90 -12.20 0.91
N VAL A 109 -5.32 -12.69 2.06
CA VAL A 109 -4.81 -13.91 2.67
C VAL A 109 -5.41 -15.09 1.92
N THR A 110 -4.75 -15.52 0.85
CA THR A 110 -5.10 -16.73 0.11
C THR A 110 -4.55 -17.95 0.85
N GLU A 111 -5.33 -18.49 1.79
CA GLU A 111 -5.14 -19.84 2.30
C GLU A 111 -6.16 -20.78 1.64
N GLY A 112 -5.70 -21.84 0.99
CA GLY A 112 -6.57 -22.95 0.55
C GLY A 112 -6.99 -23.00 -0.93
N SER A 113 -6.61 -22.05 -1.78
CA SER A 113 -6.84 -22.19 -3.24
C SER A 113 -5.69 -22.97 -3.89
N LEU A 114 -6.02 -24.11 -4.52
CA LEU A 114 -5.08 -24.93 -5.31
C LEU A 114 -4.48 -24.17 -6.52
N PHE A 115 -5.09 -23.04 -6.91
CA PHE A 115 -4.78 -22.33 -8.16
C PHE A 115 -4.25 -20.90 -7.97
N SER A 116 -4.31 -20.32 -6.77
CA SER A 116 -3.77 -18.98 -6.49
C SER A 116 -2.95 -18.96 -5.21
N THR A 117 -1.64 -18.90 -5.38
CA THR A 117 -0.64 -18.84 -4.30
C THR A 117 -0.07 -17.44 -4.11
N ASN A 118 -0.56 -16.43 -4.83
CA ASN A 118 -0.06 -15.07 -4.73
C ASN A 118 -1.04 -14.23 -3.89
N PRO A 119 -0.55 -13.52 -2.85
CA PRO A 119 -1.42 -12.70 -2.01
C PRO A 119 -1.87 -11.43 -2.75
N ASP A 120 -1.07 -10.92 -3.69
CA ASP A 120 -1.36 -9.79 -4.57
C ASP A 120 -2.40 -10.14 -5.65
N GLN A 121 -3.66 -9.78 -5.39
CA GLN A 121 -4.79 -10.04 -6.27
C GLN A 121 -4.65 -9.27 -7.59
N TYR A 122 -4.31 -7.98 -7.49
CA TYR A 122 -3.98 -7.12 -8.63
C TYR A 122 -3.03 -5.99 -8.23
N PHE A 123 -2.45 -5.34 -9.24
CA PHE A 123 -1.60 -4.15 -9.12
C PHE A 123 -1.70 -3.39 -10.45
N ARG A 124 -2.41 -2.27 -10.47
CA ARG A 124 -2.83 -1.56 -11.69
C ARG A 124 -2.45 -0.09 -11.61
N LEU A 125 -1.67 0.41 -12.57
CA LEU A 125 -1.38 1.84 -12.68
C LEU A 125 -2.68 2.61 -12.95
N ILE A 126 -2.98 3.62 -12.14
CA ILE A 126 -4.18 4.45 -12.31
C ILE A 126 -3.87 5.93 -12.50
N TYR A 127 -2.69 6.40 -12.09
CA TYR A 127 -2.29 7.80 -12.27
C TYR A 127 -0.76 7.95 -12.18
N THR A 128 -0.23 9.02 -12.78
CA THR A 128 1.17 9.44 -12.62
C THR A 128 1.19 10.91 -12.25
N LEU A 129 1.78 11.27 -11.11
CA LEU A 129 1.99 12.65 -10.73
C LEU A 129 3.01 13.29 -11.67
N GLU A 130 2.63 14.41 -12.30
CA GLU A 130 3.51 15.17 -13.16
C GLU A 130 4.15 16.36 -12.41
N GLU A 131 5.47 16.50 -12.55
CA GLU A 131 6.21 17.68 -12.09
C GLU A 131 7.11 18.20 -13.21
N GLU A 132 7.33 19.52 -13.21
CA GLU A 132 8.17 20.22 -14.20
C GLU A 132 9.61 19.66 -14.27
N ALA A 133 10.15 19.20 -13.13
CA ALA A 133 11.51 18.68 -13.04
C ALA A 133 11.64 17.19 -13.40
N GLY A 134 10.55 16.53 -13.83
CA GLY A 134 10.48 15.10 -14.11
C GLY A 134 9.86 14.29 -12.96
N PRO A 135 9.97 12.94 -13.01
CA PRO A 135 9.34 12.05 -12.01
C PRO A 135 9.78 12.36 -10.58
N ALA A 136 8.82 12.46 -9.67
CA ALA A 136 9.05 12.70 -8.25
C ALA A 136 8.42 11.59 -7.40
N PRO A 137 9.05 11.17 -6.29
CA PRO A 137 8.47 10.17 -5.40
C PRO A 137 7.10 10.57 -4.87
N VAL A 138 6.15 9.62 -4.87
CA VAL A 138 4.88 9.77 -4.15
C VAL A 138 5.15 9.53 -2.66
N CYS A 139 5.40 10.61 -1.92
CA CYS A 139 5.86 10.59 -0.53
C CYS A 139 4.77 10.16 0.46
N CYS A 140 3.51 10.49 0.18
CA CYS A 140 2.37 10.16 1.02
C CYS A 140 1.12 9.96 0.17
N LEU A 141 0.27 9.02 0.59
CA LEU A 141 -1.07 8.78 0.06
C LEU A 141 -2.02 8.60 1.25
N GLU A 142 -3.05 9.43 1.32
CA GLU A 142 -4.14 9.29 2.29
C GLU A 142 -5.48 9.18 1.56
N ILE A 143 -6.35 8.31 2.07
CA ILE A 143 -7.67 8.05 1.51
C ILE A 143 -8.70 8.26 2.62
N GLU A 144 -9.67 9.13 2.36
CA GLU A 144 -10.77 9.41 3.27
C GLU A 144 -12.10 9.41 2.54
N ARG A 145 -13.18 8.99 3.23
CA ARG A 145 -14.55 9.10 2.72
C ARG A 145 -15.32 10.07 3.58
N GLY A 146 -15.79 11.15 2.97
CA GLY A 146 -16.69 12.11 3.59
C GLY A 146 -18.07 11.52 3.85
N VAL A 147 -18.81 12.17 4.76
CA VAL A 147 -20.18 11.80 5.13
C VAL A 147 -21.17 11.91 3.97
N ASP A 148 -20.88 12.71 2.95
CA ASP A 148 -21.67 12.87 1.72
C ASP A 148 -21.35 11.79 0.66
N GLY A 149 -20.53 10.80 1.03
CA GLY A 149 -20.11 9.69 0.18
C GLY A 149 -18.99 10.03 -0.80
N LYS A 150 -18.47 11.26 -0.78
CA LYS A 150 -17.29 11.62 -1.57
C LYS A 150 -16.03 11.01 -0.97
N TRP A 151 -15.12 10.64 -1.85
CA TRP A 151 -13.78 10.20 -1.53
C TRP A 151 -12.82 11.36 -1.76
N PHE A 152 -11.90 11.52 -0.82
CA PHE A 152 -10.81 12.48 -0.86
C PHE A 152 -9.52 11.68 -0.83
N ILE A 153 -8.70 11.86 -1.86
CA ILE A 153 -7.37 11.29 -1.94
C ILE A 153 -6.38 12.44 -1.91
N ILE A 154 -5.48 12.41 -0.93
CA ILE A 154 -4.36 13.34 -0.85
C ILE A 154 -3.10 12.58 -1.26
N ALA A 155 -2.41 13.09 -2.26
CA ALA A 155 -1.08 12.63 -2.65
C ALA A 155 -0.08 13.75 -2.46
N THR A 156 1.14 13.43 -2.06
CA THR A 156 2.20 14.44 -1.93
C THR A 156 3.47 13.97 -2.59
N THR A 157 4.23 14.95 -3.06
CA THR A 157 5.66 14.82 -3.36
C THR A 157 6.43 15.71 -2.37
N HIS A 158 7.74 15.82 -2.54
CA HIS A 158 8.55 16.76 -1.76
C HIS A 158 8.18 18.24 -1.99
N LYS A 159 7.51 18.56 -3.09
CA LYS A 159 7.27 19.95 -3.53
C LYS A 159 5.80 20.31 -3.64
N ARG A 160 4.91 19.35 -3.83
CA ARG A 160 3.51 19.59 -4.15
C ARG A 160 2.60 18.70 -3.32
N LEU A 161 1.43 19.25 -3.03
CA LEU A 161 0.28 18.52 -2.54
C LEU A 161 -0.75 18.47 -3.66
N PHE A 162 -1.27 17.28 -3.91
CA PHE A 162 -2.33 17.01 -4.89
C PHE A 162 -3.56 16.53 -4.13
N GLN A 163 -4.72 17.01 -4.55
CA GLN A 163 -6.01 16.55 -4.05
C GLN A 163 -6.83 16.01 -5.20
N PHE A 164 -7.41 14.84 -5.00
CA PHE A 164 -8.37 14.24 -5.91
C PHE A 164 -9.67 14.01 -5.13
N VAL A 165 -10.79 14.48 -5.68
CA VAL A 165 -12.10 14.38 -5.03
C VAL A 165 -13.08 13.78 -6.02
N GLY A 166 -13.80 12.75 -5.60
CA GLY A 166 -14.76 12.09 -6.48
C GLY A 166 -15.76 11.21 -5.74
N LYS A 167 -16.74 10.69 -6.46
CA LYS A 167 -17.68 9.69 -5.94
C LYS A 167 -17.44 8.37 -6.65
N ILE A 168 -17.40 7.30 -5.88
CA ILE A 168 -17.48 5.93 -6.41
C ILE A 168 -18.96 5.55 -6.36
N LEU A 169 -19.53 5.20 -7.51
CA LEU A 169 -20.96 4.90 -7.64
C LEU A 169 -21.33 3.65 -6.84
N GLU A 170 -22.47 3.69 -6.15
CA GLU A 170 -22.97 2.51 -5.45
C GLU A 170 -23.24 1.37 -6.44
N GLY A 171 -22.73 0.18 -6.13
CA GLY A 171 -22.79 -0.99 -7.02
C GLY A 171 -21.69 -1.04 -8.08
N SER A 172 -20.76 -0.08 -8.15
CA SER A 172 -19.54 -0.22 -8.95
C SER A 172 -18.64 -1.32 -8.41
N GLU A 173 -17.74 -1.84 -9.25
CA GLU A 173 -16.72 -2.77 -8.77
C GLU A 173 -15.85 -2.13 -7.66
N PRO A 174 -15.29 -2.93 -6.74
CA PRO A 174 -14.38 -2.43 -5.71
C PRO A 174 -13.17 -1.66 -6.28
N GLN A 175 -12.77 -1.95 -7.52
CA GLN A 175 -11.59 -1.40 -8.21
C GLN A 175 -11.89 -0.06 -8.92
N ALA A 176 -12.40 0.91 -8.16
CA ALA A 176 -12.99 2.12 -8.71
C ALA A 176 -12.20 3.42 -8.45
N PHE A 177 -11.06 3.40 -7.74
CA PHE A 177 -10.32 4.63 -7.48
C PHE A 177 -9.85 5.32 -8.76
N GLY A 178 -9.58 4.57 -9.82
CA GLY A 178 -9.22 5.14 -11.13
C GLY A 178 -10.23 6.20 -11.63
N THR A 179 -11.52 6.07 -11.29
CA THR A 179 -12.55 7.05 -11.68
C THR A 179 -12.37 8.42 -11.00
N ILE A 180 -11.76 8.45 -9.82
CA ILE A 180 -11.49 9.69 -9.08
C ILE A 180 -10.31 10.44 -9.71
N PHE A 181 -9.28 9.71 -10.15
CA PHE A 181 -8.10 10.29 -10.80
C PHE A 181 -8.38 10.78 -12.22
N SER A 182 -9.46 10.30 -12.85
CA SER A 182 -9.90 10.76 -14.17
C SER A 182 -10.74 12.04 -14.15
N MET A 183 -11.06 12.60 -12.97
CA MET A 183 -11.84 13.83 -12.89
C MET A 183 -10.99 15.05 -13.29
N PRO A 184 -11.47 15.93 -14.19
CA PRO A 184 -10.72 17.10 -14.64
C PRO A 184 -10.27 17.99 -13.49
N GLU A 185 -9.07 18.58 -13.60
CA GLU A 185 -8.46 19.47 -12.59
C GLU A 185 -9.27 20.76 -12.32
N ASP A 186 -10.23 21.10 -13.17
CA ASP A 186 -11.04 22.34 -13.15
C ASP A 186 -11.96 22.50 -11.92
N HIS A 187 -11.89 21.63 -10.93
CA HIS A 187 -12.72 21.65 -9.72
C HIS A 187 -11.96 21.77 -8.40
N LEU A 188 -10.65 22.05 -8.45
CA LEU A 188 -9.89 22.39 -7.25
C LEU A 188 -9.99 23.91 -7.01
N PRO A 189 -10.40 24.37 -5.81
CA PRO A 189 -10.28 25.78 -5.49
C PRO A 189 -8.80 26.16 -5.53
N GLY A 190 -8.46 27.10 -6.41
CA GLY A 190 -7.13 27.70 -6.52
C GLY A 190 -6.73 28.51 -5.30
#